data_AF-A0A3B0UMJ8-F1
#
_entry.id   AF-A0A3B0UMJ8-F1
#
_cell.length_a   1.000
_cell.length_b   1.000
_cell.length_c   1.000
_cell.angle_alpha   90.00
_cell.angle_beta   90.00
_cell.angle_gamma   90.00
#
_symmetry.space_group_name_H-M   'P 1'
#
loop_
_entity.id
_entity.type
_entity.pdbx_description
1 polymer ?
#
loop_
_entity_poly.entity_id
_entity_poly.type
_entity_poly.pdbx_seq_one_letter_code
_entity_poly.pdbx_strand_id
1 'polypeptide(L)'
;MMRWRWDQGRLDYFNFDNLRMIAQVLVALNGVDIQTPRIDPLREALVTQTSLPFAPNSYTVWRNYARIFKWTMVAARIDHRLMVTDVCRKIAELGEEGWGVDEYLSFIIPRLYYPSPATQQYNVTENKVFPFCVILRFLLAQFKQRGDASITLDETFSYLVGNNLTGVEPIETFLTLQPTAQKGRGDEKRQVREMFIFLAQSSFLKWSNSTLILDVMSGDDETIERLEQIASPLILTQNLDSDAEIIRLGTVDNSVIQPFVSVAREKQDDLIFTEGRRIRVTHLRVERSPKLRRMFFASLSLPYLCDMCRESMNDRYPWTDNLLEVHHLLPLSSVIRLTRTGTSFDDLIPLCPNCHKAVHNYYRTWLRTERQRDFSTIIEAKSVYNEAKEQMG
;
A
#
# COMPACT_ATOMS: atom_id res chain seq x y z
N MET A 1 -25.54 -9.01 12.71
CA MET A 1 -24.91 -7.69 12.54
C MET A 1 -23.61 -7.90 11.77
N MET A 2 -23.48 -7.24 10.61
CA MET A 2 -22.32 -7.35 9.74
C MET A 2 -21.06 -6.87 10.47
N ARG A 3 -20.01 -7.70 10.51
CA ARG A 3 -18.71 -7.33 11.10
C ARG A 3 -17.62 -7.38 10.05
N TRP A 4 -16.92 -6.27 9.85
CA TRP A 4 -15.77 -6.23 8.96
C TRP A 4 -14.54 -6.76 9.70
N ARG A 5 -14.12 -7.98 9.35
CA ARG A 5 -13.04 -8.69 10.04
C ARG A 5 -11.73 -8.68 9.27
N TRP A 6 -10.81 -7.79 9.63
CA TRP A 6 -9.45 -7.82 9.10
C TRP A 6 -8.48 -8.61 9.99
N ASP A 7 -7.25 -8.82 9.54
CA ASP A 7 -6.23 -9.68 10.18
C ASP A 7 -5.81 -9.24 11.61
N GLN A 8 -4.92 -10.01 12.25
CA GLN A 8 -4.58 -9.93 13.66
C GLN A 8 -3.54 -8.84 14.01
N GLY A 9 -3.43 -7.75 13.23
CA GLY A 9 -2.49 -6.66 13.54
C GLY A 9 -1.05 -6.90 13.10
N ARG A 10 -0.83 -7.68 12.03
CA ARG A 10 0.49 -7.96 11.45
C ARG A 10 0.75 -7.15 10.17
N LEU A 11 0.55 -5.83 10.24
CA LEU A 11 0.59 -4.94 9.07
C LEU A 11 1.88 -5.02 8.27
N ASP A 12 3.03 -5.29 8.90
CA ASP A 12 4.31 -5.43 8.21
C ASP A 12 4.30 -6.52 7.13
N TYR A 13 3.49 -7.57 7.31
CA TYR A 13 3.37 -8.67 6.36
C TYR A 13 2.36 -8.36 5.22
N PHE A 14 1.60 -7.27 5.36
CA PHE A 14 0.72 -6.71 4.34
C PHE A 14 1.34 -5.54 3.60
N ASN A 15 2.48 -5.02 4.07
CA ASN A 15 3.27 -4.04 3.34
C ASN A 15 3.70 -4.63 1.99
N PHE A 16 3.52 -3.89 0.89
CA PHE A 16 3.70 -4.42 -0.45
C PHE A 16 5.13 -4.85 -0.76
N ASP A 17 6.14 -4.10 -0.30
CA ASP A 17 7.54 -4.46 -0.54
C ASP A 17 7.92 -5.73 0.23
N ASN A 18 7.46 -5.84 1.48
CA ASN A 18 7.58 -7.08 2.25
C ASN A 18 6.82 -8.24 1.60
N LEU A 19 5.60 -7.99 1.12
CA LEU A 19 4.77 -8.99 0.46
C LEU A 19 5.42 -9.48 -0.84
N ARG A 20 6.10 -8.60 -1.58
CA ARG A 20 6.90 -8.98 -2.76
C ARG A 20 8.05 -9.90 -2.40
N MET A 21 8.80 -9.57 -1.35
CA MET A 21 9.88 -10.44 -0.86
C MET A 21 9.34 -11.80 -0.38
N ILE A 22 8.19 -11.81 0.31
CA ILE A 22 7.48 -13.03 0.68
C ILE A 22 7.10 -13.82 -0.57
N ALA A 23 6.49 -13.17 -1.57
CA ALA A 23 6.04 -13.81 -2.81
C ALA A 23 7.20 -14.47 -3.57
N GLN A 24 8.37 -13.84 -3.64
CA GLN A 24 9.57 -14.43 -4.24
C GLN A 24 9.96 -15.76 -3.57
N VAL A 25 9.96 -15.80 -2.24
CA VAL A 25 10.23 -17.03 -1.49
C VAL A 25 9.15 -18.08 -1.71
N LEU A 26 7.88 -17.69 -1.65
CA LEU A 26 6.77 -18.62 -1.85
C LEU A 26 6.79 -19.24 -3.25
N VAL A 27 7.10 -18.47 -4.29
CA VAL A 27 7.26 -18.95 -5.67
C VAL A 27 8.39 -19.97 -5.76
N ALA A 28 9.55 -19.69 -5.15
CA ALA A 28 10.69 -20.61 -5.12
C ALA A 28 10.38 -21.92 -4.39
N LEU A 29 9.49 -21.89 -3.39
CA LEU A 29 9.10 -23.05 -2.57
C LEU A 29 7.76 -23.68 -3.03
N ASN A 30 7.22 -23.28 -4.17
CA ASN A 30 5.95 -23.79 -4.66
C ASN A 30 5.98 -25.32 -4.79
N GLY A 31 4.94 -25.97 -4.28
CA GLY A 31 4.77 -27.42 -4.26
C GLY A 31 5.43 -28.15 -3.10
N VAL A 32 6.17 -27.47 -2.21
CA VAL A 32 6.76 -28.10 -1.01
C VAL A 32 5.67 -28.54 -0.02
N ASP A 33 5.87 -29.69 0.62
CA ASP A 33 4.99 -30.20 1.68
C ASP A 33 5.12 -29.36 2.97
N ILE A 34 3.98 -28.95 3.52
CA ILE A 34 3.85 -28.08 4.69
C ILE A 34 2.93 -28.62 5.79
N GLN A 35 2.49 -29.90 5.74
CA GLN A 35 1.53 -30.44 6.71
C GLN A 35 2.18 -30.67 8.09
N THR A 36 3.27 -31.41 8.14
CA THR A 36 3.97 -31.77 9.38
C THR A 36 5.47 -31.97 9.13
N PRO A 37 6.18 -30.93 8.70
CA PRO A 37 7.59 -31.08 8.37
C PRO A 37 8.42 -31.19 9.66
N ARG A 38 9.46 -32.04 9.64
CA ARG A 38 10.43 -32.16 10.75
C ARG A 38 11.16 -30.84 11.02
N ILE A 39 11.39 -30.06 9.96
CA ILE A 39 11.96 -28.72 9.96
C ILE A 39 11.06 -27.86 9.09
N ASP A 40 10.65 -26.70 9.58
CA ASP A 40 9.77 -25.77 8.86
C ASP A 40 10.43 -25.31 7.54
N PRO A 41 9.88 -25.70 6.37
CA PRO A 41 10.53 -25.47 5.08
C PRO A 41 10.47 -24.01 4.64
N LEU A 42 9.62 -23.18 5.25
CA LEU A 42 9.42 -21.80 4.82
C LEU A 42 10.27 -20.81 5.63
N ARG A 43 10.51 -21.13 6.91
CA ARG A 43 11.00 -20.18 7.91
C ARG A 43 12.33 -19.54 7.55
N GLU A 44 13.36 -20.35 7.30
CA GLU A 44 14.71 -19.84 7.05
C GLU A 44 14.76 -18.94 5.81
N ALA A 45 14.14 -19.39 4.71
CA ALA A 45 14.08 -18.62 3.48
C ALA A 45 13.30 -17.30 3.65
N LEU A 46 12.15 -17.34 4.34
CA LEU A 46 11.33 -16.16 4.58
C LEU A 46 12.02 -15.14 5.50
N VAL A 47 12.62 -15.59 6.61
CA VAL A 47 13.35 -14.71 7.54
C VAL A 47 14.56 -14.09 6.85
N THR A 48 15.34 -14.89 6.10
CA THR A 48 16.52 -14.41 5.38
C THR A 48 16.16 -13.37 4.33
N GLN A 49 15.12 -13.61 3.53
CA GLN A 49 14.75 -12.70 2.45
C GLN A 49 14.09 -11.41 2.95
N THR A 50 13.21 -11.50 3.95
CA THR A 50 12.34 -10.38 4.36
C THR A 50 12.83 -9.66 5.61
N SER A 51 13.73 -10.27 6.39
CA SER A 51 14.08 -9.85 7.77
C SER A 51 12.89 -9.80 8.75
N LEU A 52 11.71 -10.28 8.35
CA LEU A 52 10.56 -10.43 9.25
C LEU A 52 10.75 -11.67 10.14
N PRO A 53 10.29 -11.64 11.40
CA PRO A 53 10.63 -12.68 12.37
C PRO A 53 9.90 -14.00 12.17
N PHE A 54 8.71 -13.99 11.56
CA PHE A 54 7.84 -15.17 11.43
C PHE A 54 7.60 -15.94 12.75
N ALA A 55 7.61 -15.25 13.89
CA ALA A 55 7.48 -15.82 15.23
C ALA A 55 6.08 -16.43 15.51
N PRO A 56 5.93 -17.32 16.51
CA PRO A 56 6.99 -17.92 17.31
C PRO A 56 7.66 -19.09 16.58
N ASN A 57 8.87 -19.46 17.03
CA ASN A 57 9.62 -20.61 16.49
C ASN A 57 9.02 -21.96 16.88
N SER A 58 8.09 -22.00 17.85
CA SER A 58 7.39 -23.21 18.30
C SER A 58 6.28 -23.69 17.36
N TYR A 59 5.93 -22.89 16.36
CA TYR A 59 4.93 -23.25 15.34
C TYR A 59 5.55 -23.16 13.95
N THR A 60 5.02 -23.93 12.99
CA THR A 60 5.38 -23.72 11.59
C THR A 60 4.88 -22.35 11.10
N VAL A 61 5.56 -21.76 10.13
CA VAL A 61 5.14 -20.51 9.49
C VAL A 61 3.74 -20.67 8.95
N TRP A 62 3.46 -21.76 8.22
CA TRP A 62 2.13 -21.99 7.67
C TRP A 62 1.05 -21.98 8.76
N ARG A 63 1.28 -22.68 9.89
CA ARG A 63 0.32 -22.72 11.00
C ARG A 63 -0.04 -21.33 11.53
N ASN A 64 0.93 -20.41 11.60
CA ASN A 64 0.74 -19.10 12.21
C ASN A 64 0.48 -17.96 11.21
N TYR A 65 0.83 -18.14 9.93
CA TYR A 65 0.82 -17.08 8.90
C TYR A 65 -0.02 -17.41 7.66
N ALA A 66 -0.60 -18.62 7.54
CA ALA A 66 -1.44 -18.98 6.40
C ALA A 66 -2.56 -17.97 6.15
N ARG A 67 -3.14 -17.40 7.21
CA ARG A 67 -4.19 -16.37 7.09
C ARG A 67 -3.70 -15.13 6.34
N ILE A 68 -2.46 -14.69 6.58
CA ILE A 68 -1.87 -13.55 5.86
C ILE A 68 -1.73 -13.91 4.39
N PHE A 69 -1.14 -15.07 4.07
CA PHE A 69 -0.95 -15.51 2.69
C PHE A 69 -2.27 -15.65 1.91
N LYS A 70 -3.33 -16.09 2.61
CA LYS A 70 -4.68 -16.15 2.05
C LYS A 70 -5.30 -14.76 1.87
N TRP A 71 -5.20 -13.87 2.86
CA TRP A 71 -5.75 -12.52 2.74
C TRP A 71 -5.11 -11.71 1.61
N THR A 72 -3.81 -11.89 1.38
CA THR A 72 -3.08 -11.26 0.28
C THR A 72 -3.18 -12.04 -1.04
N MET A 73 -3.93 -13.15 -1.04
CA MET A 73 -4.14 -14.04 -2.19
C MET A 73 -2.84 -14.51 -2.84
N VAL A 74 -1.76 -14.68 -2.09
CA VAL A 74 -0.46 -15.13 -2.63
C VAL A 74 -0.28 -16.64 -2.56
N ALA A 75 -0.87 -17.31 -1.57
CA ALA A 75 -0.76 -18.76 -1.48
C ALA A 75 -1.90 -19.42 -0.70
N ALA A 76 -2.13 -20.69 -1.00
CA ALA A 76 -3.03 -21.60 -0.32
C ALA A 76 -2.35 -22.97 -0.11
N ARG A 77 -3.03 -23.87 0.60
CA ARG A 77 -2.56 -25.26 0.77
C ARG A 77 -3.49 -26.21 0.04
N ILE A 78 -2.95 -26.92 -0.95
CA ILE A 78 -3.65 -28.00 -1.66
C ILE A 78 -2.90 -29.29 -1.42
N ASP A 79 -3.60 -30.35 -1.00
CA ASP A 79 -3.02 -31.68 -0.76
C ASP A 79 -1.69 -31.63 0.01
N HIS A 80 -1.70 -30.93 1.15
CA HIS A 80 -0.55 -30.75 2.05
C HIS A 80 0.60 -29.91 1.50
N ARG A 81 0.53 -29.42 0.27
CA ARG A 81 1.58 -28.63 -0.38
C ARG A 81 1.27 -27.15 -0.42
N LEU A 82 2.32 -26.33 -0.34
CA LEU A 82 2.26 -24.90 -0.63
C LEU A 82 1.91 -24.71 -2.10
N MET A 83 0.81 -24.02 -2.40
CA MET A 83 0.44 -23.66 -3.76
C MET A 83 0.37 -22.14 -3.90
N VAL A 84 1.17 -21.58 -4.81
CA VAL A 84 1.14 -20.15 -5.10
C VAL A 84 0.12 -19.81 -6.17
N THR A 85 -0.47 -18.62 -6.06
CA THR A 85 -1.42 -18.07 -7.04
C THR A 85 -0.69 -17.39 -8.20
N ASP A 86 -1.41 -17.02 -9.25
CA ASP A 86 -0.85 -16.23 -10.35
C ASP A 86 -0.48 -14.81 -9.90
N VAL A 87 -1.29 -14.23 -9.01
CA VAL A 87 -0.97 -12.94 -8.36
C VAL A 87 0.36 -13.01 -7.63
N CYS A 88 0.65 -14.10 -6.91
CA CYS A 88 1.94 -14.29 -6.25
C CYS A 88 3.10 -14.24 -7.25
N ARG A 89 2.95 -14.92 -8.40
CA ARG A 89 3.95 -14.89 -9.48
C ARG A 89 4.13 -13.48 -10.03
N LYS A 90 3.02 -12.77 -10.29
CA LYS A 90 3.04 -11.40 -10.79
C LYS A 90 3.71 -10.41 -9.83
N ILE A 91 3.48 -10.52 -8.53
CA ILE A 91 4.13 -9.64 -7.55
C ILE A 91 5.61 -9.99 -7.39
N ALA A 92 5.96 -11.28 -7.45
CA ALA A 92 7.33 -11.77 -7.27
C ALA A 92 8.27 -11.39 -8.43
N GLU A 93 7.72 -11.31 -9.65
CA GLU A 93 8.46 -10.95 -10.87
C GLU A 93 9.06 -9.54 -10.79
N LEU A 94 10.28 -9.38 -11.32
CA LEU A 94 10.99 -8.11 -11.32
C LEU A 94 10.99 -7.51 -12.73
N GLY A 95 10.99 -6.18 -12.82
CA GLY A 95 11.00 -5.48 -14.10
C GLY A 95 9.60 -5.21 -14.65
N GLU A 96 9.48 -5.12 -15.98
CA GLU A 96 8.26 -4.63 -16.65
C GLU A 96 7.08 -5.61 -16.62
N GLU A 97 7.33 -6.91 -16.42
CA GLU A 97 6.28 -7.94 -16.36
C GLU A 97 5.68 -8.12 -14.95
N GLY A 98 6.36 -7.58 -13.93
CA GLY A 98 5.95 -7.66 -12.53
C GLY A 98 4.96 -6.56 -12.14
N TRP A 99 4.05 -6.90 -11.23
CA TRP A 99 3.06 -5.95 -10.71
C TRP A 99 3.65 -5.04 -9.65
N GLY A 100 3.31 -3.75 -9.71
CA GLY A 100 3.47 -2.80 -8.63
C GLY A 100 2.29 -2.84 -7.64
N VAL A 101 2.34 -1.93 -6.67
CA VAL A 101 1.35 -1.87 -5.58
C VAL A 101 -0.04 -1.50 -6.07
N ASP A 102 -0.15 -0.63 -7.07
CA ASP A 102 -1.44 -0.21 -7.62
C ASP A 102 -2.07 -1.33 -8.43
N GLU A 103 -1.29 -2.05 -9.22
CA GLU A 103 -1.75 -3.18 -10.00
C GLU A 103 -2.28 -4.29 -9.07
N TYR A 104 -1.51 -4.60 -8.02
CA TYR A 104 -1.92 -5.54 -6.98
C TYR A 104 -3.19 -5.09 -6.24
N LEU A 105 -3.26 -3.86 -5.75
CA LEU A 105 -4.44 -3.39 -5.02
C LEU A 105 -5.68 -3.30 -5.91
N SER A 106 -5.53 -2.86 -7.15
CA SER A 106 -6.61 -2.86 -8.14
C SER A 106 -7.14 -4.26 -8.43
N PHE A 107 -6.27 -5.28 -8.38
CA PHE A 107 -6.68 -6.68 -8.48
C PHE A 107 -7.44 -7.15 -7.23
N ILE A 108 -6.93 -6.84 -6.03
CA ILE A 108 -7.45 -7.34 -4.75
C ILE A 108 -8.78 -6.69 -4.35
N ILE A 109 -8.92 -5.37 -4.53
CA ILE A 109 -10.10 -4.59 -4.13
C ILE A 109 -11.43 -5.25 -4.55
N PRO A 110 -11.64 -5.61 -5.83
CA PRO A 110 -12.90 -6.22 -6.27
C PRO A 110 -13.09 -7.68 -5.84
N ARG A 111 -12.03 -8.36 -5.38
CA ARG A 111 -12.02 -9.80 -5.10
C ARG A 111 -12.15 -10.14 -3.63
N LEU A 112 -11.81 -9.20 -2.75
CA LEU A 112 -11.83 -9.43 -1.31
C LEU A 112 -13.25 -9.28 -0.77
N TYR A 113 -13.78 -10.35 -0.20
CA TYR A 113 -15.13 -10.37 0.38
C TYR A 113 -15.21 -11.13 1.70
N TYR A 114 -16.28 -10.86 2.46
CA TYR A 114 -16.72 -11.65 3.60
C TYR A 114 -17.97 -12.48 3.26
N PRO A 115 -18.18 -13.65 3.88
CA PRO A 115 -17.21 -14.36 4.70
C PRO A 115 -16.00 -14.81 3.87
N SER A 116 -14.80 -14.50 4.34
CA SER A 116 -13.59 -14.65 3.53
C SER A 116 -13.07 -16.08 3.57
N PRO A 117 -12.62 -16.65 2.43
CA PRO A 117 -11.93 -17.94 2.38
C PRO A 117 -10.61 -17.97 3.16
N ALA A 118 -10.08 -16.80 3.57
CA ALA A 118 -8.94 -16.72 4.49
C ALA A 118 -9.31 -17.04 5.96
N THR A 119 -10.60 -17.19 6.27
CA THR A 119 -11.10 -17.32 7.65
C THR A 119 -11.83 -18.63 7.88
N GLN A 120 -11.90 -19.05 9.15
CA GLN A 120 -12.69 -20.24 9.56
C GLN A 120 -14.21 -20.02 9.41
N GLN A 121 -14.67 -18.78 9.25
CA GLN A 121 -16.07 -18.46 9.00
C GLN A 121 -16.45 -18.53 7.52
N TYR A 122 -15.58 -19.03 6.65
CA TYR A 122 -15.88 -19.14 5.22
C TYR A 122 -17.15 -19.95 4.99
N ASN A 123 -18.14 -19.33 4.36
CA ASN A 123 -19.44 -19.92 4.08
C ASN A 123 -19.97 -19.39 2.75
N VAL A 124 -20.20 -20.28 1.79
CA VAL A 124 -20.66 -19.91 0.44
C VAL A 124 -22.15 -19.59 0.37
N THR A 125 -22.93 -19.94 1.39
CA THR A 125 -24.38 -19.68 1.40
C THR A 125 -24.73 -18.32 1.99
N GLU A 126 -23.75 -17.64 2.60
CA GLU A 126 -23.95 -16.31 3.18
C GLU A 126 -23.76 -15.21 2.14
N ASN A 127 -24.50 -14.11 2.31
CA ASN A 127 -24.38 -12.95 1.43
C ASN A 127 -22.98 -12.34 1.52
N LYS A 128 -22.40 -12.04 0.36
CA LYS A 128 -21.07 -11.45 0.27
C LYS A 128 -21.08 -9.97 0.65
N VAL A 129 -20.00 -9.54 1.31
CA VAL A 129 -19.71 -8.14 1.59
C VAL A 129 -18.30 -7.83 1.09
N PHE A 130 -18.16 -6.85 0.21
CA PHE A 130 -16.91 -6.40 -0.40
C PHE A 130 -16.48 -5.08 0.25
N PRO A 131 -15.84 -5.11 1.42
CA PRO A 131 -15.64 -3.90 2.21
C PRO A 131 -14.75 -2.87 1.49
N PHE A 132 -13.78 -3.32 0.69
CA PHE A 132 -12.89 -2.43 -0.07
C PHE A 132 -13.65 -1.69 -1.18
N CYS A 133 -14.56 -2.39 -1.88
CA CYS A 133 -15.49 -1.77 -2.81
C CYS A 133 -16.40 -0.76 -2.11
N VAL A 134 -16.98 -1.10 -0.94
CA VAL A 134 -17.84 -0.18 -0.18
C VAL A 134 -17.08 1.11 0.19
N ILE A 135 -15.87 0.99 0.74
CA ILE A 135 -15.03 2.14 1.12
C ILE A 135 -14.72 3.01 -0.10
N LEU A 136 -14.25 2.40 -1.19
CA LEU A 136 -13.84 3.15 -2.37
C LEU A 136 -15.03 3.79 -3.09
N ARG A 137 -16.17 3.10 -3.22
CA ARG A 137 -17.42 3.67 -3.76
C ARG A 137 -17.92 4.85 -2.94
N PHE A 138 -17.88 4.76 -1.61
CA PHE A 138 -18.24 5.90 -0.75
C PHE A 138 -17.37 7.12 -1.05
N LEU A 139 -16.04 6.93 -1.08
CA LEU A 139 -15.11 8.01 -1.36
C LEU A 139 -15.33 8.61 -2.76
N LEU A 140 -15.52 7.78 -3.78
CA LEU A 140 -15.78 8.23 -5.15
C LEU A 140 -17.10 9.00 -5.27
N ALA A 141 -18.16 8.54 -4.62
CA ALA A 141 -19.45 9.22 -4.59
C ALA A 141 -19.30 10.63 -3.99
N GLN A 142 -18.70 10.73 -2.80
CA GLN A 142 -18.48 12.03 -2.14
C GLN A 142 -17.57 12.93 -2.98
N PHE A 143 -16.52 12.39 -3.59
CA PHE A 143 -15.59 13.14 -4.43
C PHE A 143 -16.28 13.73 -5.66
N LYS A 144 -17.12 12.94 -6.35
CA LYS A 144 -17.90 13.41 -7.51
C LYS A 144 -18.88 14.53 -7.14
N GLN A 145 -19.38 14.54 -5.90
CA GLN A 145 -20.29 15.58 -5.43
C GLN A 145 -19.56 16.85 -4.95
N ARG A 146 -18.39 16.73 -4.31
CA ARG A 146 -17.76 17.82 -3.53
C ARG A 146 -16.39 18.26 -4.06
N GLY A 147 -15.75 17.46 -4.91
CA GLY A 147 -14.37 17.67 -5.37
C GLY A 147 -13.29 17.21 -4.39
N ASP A 148 -13.69 16.73 -3.20
CA ASP A 148 -12.85 16.07 -2.23
C ASP A 148 -13.60 14.95 -1.50
N ALA A 149 -12.86 13.99 -0.95
CA ALA A 149 -13.47 12.91 -0.18
C ALA A 149 -12.53 12.34 0.87
N SER A 150 -13.11 12.08 2.04
CA SER A 150 -12.46 11.38 3.13
C SER A 150 -13.47 10.64 3.98
N ILE A 151 -13.00 9.66 4.74
CA ILE A 151 -13.81 8.95 5.72
C ILE A 151 -12.97 8.60 6.96
N THR A 152 -13.52 8.89 8.13
CA THR A 152 -12.94 8.51 9.42
C THR A 152 -13.34 7.07 9.81
N LEU A 153 -12.67 6.51 10.82
CA LEU A 153 -13.07 5.23 11.39
C LEU A 153 -14.52 5.25 11.90
N ASP A 154 -14.93 6.31 12.59
CA ASP A 154 -16.27 6.39 13.18
C ASP A 154 -17.35 6.56 12.10
N GLU A 155 -17.10 7.35 11.06
CA GLU A 155 -17.98 7.46 9.89
C GLU A 155 -18.11 6.13 9.15
N THR A 156 -17.05 5.33 9.09
CA THR A 156 -17.11 3.98 8.49
C THR A 156 -18.14 3.11 9.21
N PHE A 157 -18.19 3.16 10.54
CA PHE A 157 -19.19 2.40 11.29
C PHE A 157 -20.59 2.98 11.15
N SER A 158 -20.74 4.31 11.24
CA SER A 158 -22.05 4.94 11.23
C SER A 158 -22.70 4.93 9.85
N TYR A 159 -21.95 5.20 8.77
CA TYR A 159 -22.47 5.29 7.40
C TYR A 159 -22.38 3.98 6.63
N LEU A 160 -21.30 3.20 6.78
CA LEU A 160 -21.10 2.02 5.91
C LEU A 160 -21.56 0.73 6.60
N VAL A 161 -20.99 0.41 7.76
CA VAL A 161 -21.33 -0.83 8.49
C VAL A 161 -22.78 -0.78 9.01
N GLY A 162 -23.19 0.35 9.58
CA GLY A 162 -24.51 0.51 10.17
C GLY A 162 -25.67 0.48 9.16
N ASN A 163 -25.42 0.89 7.91
CA ASN A 163 -26.38 0.77 6.81
C ASN A 163 -26.29 -0.59 6.08
N ASN A 164 -25.49 -1.53 6.56
CA ASN A 164 -25.34 -2.90 6.01
C ASN A 164 -24.93 -2.93 4.53
N LEU A 165 -24.07 -2.02 4.08
CA LEU A 165 -23.60 -1.99 2.70
C LEU A 165 -22.73 -3.22 2.37
N THR A 166 -22.96 -3.75 1.18
CA THR A 166 -22.36 -5.00 0.67
C THR A 166 -21.34 -4.77 -0.43
N GLY A 167 -21.38 -3.61 -1.10
CA GLY A 167 -20.46 -3.19 -2.16
C GLY A 167 -21.03 -3.32 -3.56
N VAL A 168 -22.20 -3.96 -3.72
CA VAL A 168 -22.90 -4.07 -5.01
C VAL A 168 -23.91 -2.95 -5.24
N GLU A 169 -24.16 -2.10 -4.24
CA GLU A 169 -25.09 -0.97 -4.35
C GLU A 169 -24.61 0.05 -5.40
N PRO A 170 -25.52 0.67 -6.18
CA PRO A 170 -25.18 1.77 -7.09
C PRO A 170 -24.46 2.92 -6.36
N ILE A 171 -23.58 3.64 -7.07
CA ILE A 171 -22.77 4.71 -6.45
C ILE A 171 -23.64 5.84 -5.87
N GLU A 172 -24.82 6.07 -6.45
CA GLU A 172 -25.80 7.07 -6.00
C GLU A 172 -26.34 6.77 -4.61
N THR A 173 -26.41 5.49 -4.20
CA THR A 173 -26.86 5.08 -2.86
C THR A 173 -25.98 5.72 -1.78
N PHE A 174 -24.69 5.89 -2.05
CA PHE A 174 -23.71 6.44 -1.10
C PHE A 174 -23.88 7.94 -0.86
N LEU A 175 -24.56 8.67 -1.75
CA LEU A 175 -24.84 10.11 -1.59
C LEU A 175 -26.00 10.38 -0.63
N THR A 176 -26.89 9.39 -0.44
CA THR A 176 -28.12 9.54 0.36
C THR A 176 -28.04 8.90 1.75
N LEU A 177 -26.89 8.31 2.11
CA LEU A 177 -26.72 7.62 3.38
C LEU A 177 -26.94 8.56 4.56
N GLN A 178 -27.64 8.06 5.57
CA GLN A 178 -27.79 8.72 6.87
C GLN A 178 -26.90 8.02 7.90
N PRO A 179 -26.30 8.77 8.84
CA PRO A 179 -25.49 8.17 9.89
C PRO A 179 -26.39 7.37 10.84
N THR A 180 -25.97 6.15 11.15
CA THR A 180 -26.62 5.32 12.18
C THR A 180 -25.92 5.47 13.53
N ALA A 181 -26.53 4.94 14.58
CA ALA A 181 -25.91 4.86 15.91
C ALA A 181 -24.81 3.77 16.02
N GLN A 182 -24.50 3.07 14.93
CA GLN A 182 -23.51 1.99 14.93
C GLN A 182 -22.11 2.55 15.21
N LYS A 183 -21.40 1.89 16.12
CA LYS A 183 -20.00 2.19 16.50
C LYS A 183 -19.19 0.90 16.48
N GLY A 184 -17.91 1.00 16.15
CA GLY A 184 -16.99 -0.13 16.25
C GLY A 184 -16.84 -0.61 17.70
N ARG A 185 -16.91 -1.92 17.92
CA ARG A 185 -16.80 -2.58 19.23
C ARG A 185 -15.56 -3.46 19.28
N GLY A 186 -14.93 -3.56 20.44
CA GLY A 186 -13.75 -4.42 20.62
C GLY A 186 -12.62 -4.05 19.65
N ASP A 187 -12.17 -5.02 18.85
CA ASP A 187 -11.07 -4.86 17.90
C ASP A 187 -11.52 -4.38 16.49
N GLU A 188 -12.81 -4.13 16.27
CA GLU A 188 -13.33 -3.72 14.94
C GLU A 188 -12.69 -2.42 14.45
N LYS A 189 -12.52 -1.42 15.31
CA LYS A 189 -11.84 -0.16 14.93
C LYS A 189 -10.39 -0.39 14.51
N ARG A 190 -9.70 -1.32 15.16
CA ARG A 190 -8.32 -1.72 14.81
C ARG A 190 -8.31 -2.36 13.42
N GLN A 191 -9.25 -3.27 13.16
CA GLN A 191 -9.37 -3.98 11.89
C GLN A 191 -9.67 -3.04 10.71
N VAL A 192 -10.63 -2.12 10.86
CA VAL A 192 -10.92 -1.11 9.83
C VAL A 192 -9.73 -0.18 9.61
N ARG A 193 -9.02 0.22 10.68
CA ARG A 193 -7.78 1.00 10.56
C ARG A 193 -6.71 0.26 9.76
N GLU A 194 -6.53 -1.02 10.01
CA GLU A 194 -5.56 -1.85 9.29
C GLU A 194 -5.93 -2.00 7.81
N MET A 195 -7.22 -2.12 7.49
CA MET A 195 -7.72 -2.07 6.11
C MET A 195 -7.39 -0.76 5.42
N PHE A 196 -7.59 0.37 6.11
CA PHE A 196 -7.27 1.69 5.59
C PHE A 196 -5.77 1.85 5.33
N ILE A 197 -4.92 1.37 6.24
CA ILE A 197 -3.46 1.37 6.05
C ILE A 197 -3.07 0.49 4.86
N PHE A 198 -3.68 -0.69 4.71
CA PHE A 198 -3.43 -1.57 3.57
C PHE A 198 -3.79 -0.91 2.23
N LEU A 199 -4.98 -0.30 2.15
CA LEU A 199 -5.45 0.40 0.94
C LEU A 199 -4.64 1.67 0.64
N ALA A 200 -4.15 2.38 1.66
CA ALA A 200 -3.35 3.60 1.53
C ALA A 200 -1.94 3.38 0.98
N GLN A 201 -1.55 2.13 0.70
CA GLN A 201 -0.33 1.83 -0.07
C GLN A 201 -0.50 2.14 -1.56
N SER A 202 -1.74 2.30 -2.02
CA SER A 202 -2.03 2.76 -3.39
C SER A 202 -1.60 4.22 -3.60
N SER A 203 -1.50 4.60 -4.87
CA SER A 203 -1.22 5.98 -5.26
C SER A 203 -2.42 6.92 -5.09
N PHE A 204 -3.64 6.39 -4.99
CA PHE A 204 -4.89 7.16 -4.98
C PHE A 204 -5.56 7.25 -3.60
N LEU A 205 -5.07 6.55 -2.57
CA LEU A 205 -5.55 6.67 -1.19
C LEU A 205 -4.42 7.10 -0.25
N LYS A 206 -4.78 7.89 0.76
CA LYS A 206 -3.87 8.32 1.83
C LYS A 206 -4.51 8.13 3.20
N TRP A 207 -3.73 7.62 4.14
CA TRP A 207 -4.11 7.50 5.53
C TRP A 207 -3.38 8.57 6.35
N SER A 208 -4.13 9.47 7.00
CA SER A 208 -3.57 10.52 7.86
C SER A 208 -4.57 10.90 8.95
N ASN A 209 -4.09 11.16 10.17
CA ASN A 209 -4.91 11.61 11.30
C ASN A 209 -6.21 10.80 11.49
N SER A 210 -6.10 9.47 11.48
CA SER A 210 -7.24 8.56 11.61
C SER A 210 -8.32 8.67 10.50
N THR A 211 -7.94 9.21 9.35
CA THR A 211 -8.82 9.48 8.22
C THR A 211 -8.23 8.90 6.93
N LEU A 212 -9.05 8.16 6.18
CA LEU A 212 -8.71 7.72 4.82
C LEU A 212 -9.19 8.78 3.82
N ILE A 213 -8.33 9.18 2.91
CA ILE A 213 -8.54 10.30 1.99
C ILE A 213 -8.32 9.80 0.56
N LEU A 214 -9.21 10.18 -0.36
CA LEU A 214 -9.00 10.00 -1.79
C LEU A 214 -8.08 11.12 -2.31
N ASP A 215 -6.91 10.75 -2.83
CA ASP A 215 -5.87 11.67 -3.32
C ASP A 215 -5.80 11.64 -4.86
N VAL A 216 -6.86 12.15 -5.47
CA VAL A 216 -7.01 12.29 -6.93
C VAL A 216 -7.27 13.76 -7.29
N MET A 217 -6.91 14.16 -8.50
CA MET A 217 -7.11 15.53 -8.96
C MET A 217 -8.55 15.72 -9.44
N SER A 218 -9.16 16.85 -9.08
CA SER A 218 -10.46 17.23 -9.62
C SER A 218 -10.37 17.42 -11.15
N GLY A 219 -11.27 16.79 -11.91
CA GLY A 219 -11.28 16.85 -13.38
C GLY A 219 -10.46 15.74 -14.07
N ASP A 220 -9.87 14.80 -13.32
CA ASP A 220 -9.24 13.60 -13.85
C ASP A 220 -10.28 12.48 -14.03
N ASP A 221 -11.21 12.69 -14.96
CA ASP A 221 -12.37 11.81 -15.17
C ASP A 221 -11.96 10.37 -15.53
N GLU A 222 -10.88 10.20 -16.30
CA GLU A 222 -10.33 8.89 -16.67
C GLU A 222 -9.89 8.09 -15.43
N THR A 223 -9.23 8.73 -14.47
CA THR A 223 -8.84 8.07 -13.21
C THR A 223 -10.07 7.72 -12.37
N ILE A 224 -11.06 8.60 -12.31
CA ILE A 224 -12.31 8.36 -11.55
C ILE A 224 -13.08 7.16 -12.13
N GLU A 225 -13.29 7.12 -13.45
CA GLU A 225 -13.98 6.01 -14.12
C GLU A 225 -13.29 4.66 -13.85
N ARG A 226 -11.95 4.64 -13.87
CA ARG A 226 -11.19 3.43 -13.54
C ARG A 226 -11.33 3.02 -12.08
N LEU A 227 -11.29 3.98 -11.16
CA LEU A 227 -11.50 3.68 -9.75
C LEU A 227 -12.92 3.16 -9.50
N GLU A 228 -13.93 3.61 -10.24
CA GLU A 228 -15.28 3.04 -10.19
C GLU A 228 -15.32 1.58 -10.68
N GLN A 229 -14.58 1.27 -11.74
CA GLN A 229 -14.41 -0.11 -12.21
C GLN A 229 -13.71 -0.98 -11.16
N ILE A 230 -12.63 -0.49 -10.55
CA ILE A 230 -11.93 -1.18 -9.44
C ILE A 230 -12.84 -1.37 -8.23
N ALA A 231 -13.67 -0.36 -7.92
CA ALA A 231 -14.62 -0.41 -6.82
C ALA A 231 -15.84 -1.30 -7.11
N SER A 232 -15.88 -2.02 -8.23
CA SER A 232 -16.97 -2.91 -8.61
C SER A 232 -16.66 -4.36 -8.23
N PRO A 233 -17.46 -5.00 -7.35
CA PRO A 233 -17.23 -6.37 -6.93
C PRO A 233 -17.13 -7.37 -8.09
N LEU A 234 -16.17 -8.27 -8.02
CA LEU A 234 -16.06 -9.39 -8.93
C LEU A 234 -16.95 -10.54 -8.44
N ILE A 235 -18.15 -10.63 -9.02
CA ILE A 235 -19.12 -11.67 -8.66
C ILE A 235 -18.84 -12.95 -9.44
N LEU A 236 -18.26 -13.94 -8.75
CA LEU A 236 -17.96 -15.26 -9.29
C LEU A 236 -18.58 -16.36 -8.43
N THR A 237 -18.84 -17.50 -9.08
CA THR A 237 -19.19 -18.76 -8.41
C THR A 237 -18.06 -19.18 -7.48
N GLN A 238 -18.39 -19.47 -6.22
CA GLN A 238 -17.44 -19.81 -5.18
C GLN A 238 -17.04 -21.27 -5.23
N ASN A 239 -15.81 -21.58 -4.82
CA ASN A 239 -15.42 -22.93 -4.46
C ASN A 239 -15.83 -23.23 -3.02
N LEU A 240 -16.33 -24.43 -2.74
CA LEU A 240 -16.67 -24.85 -1.38
C LEU A 240 -15.42 -24.98 -0.50
N ASP A 241 -14.29 -25.38 -1.10
CA ASP A 241 -13.01 -25.47 -0.39
C ASP A 241 -12.35 -24.09 -0.31
N SER A 242 -12.00 -23.70 0.93
CA SER A 242 -11.44 -22.38 1.21
C SER A 242 -10.07 -22.16 0.56
N ASP A 243 -9.23 -23.20 0.46
CA ASP A 243 -7.90 -23.10 -0.14
C ASP A 243 -8.01 -23.03 -1.68
N ALA A 244 -8.88 -23.84 -2.27
CA ALA A 244 -9.18 -23.79 -3.69
C ALA A 244 -9.83 -22.46 -4.11
N GLU A 245 -10.67 -21.86 -3.25
CA GLU A 245 -11.21 -20.52 -3.49
C GLU A 245 -10.09 -19.46 -3.51
N ILE A 246 -9.09 -19.54 -2.64
CA ILE A 246 -7.95 -18.61 -2.66
C ILE A 246 -7.16 -18.72 -3.97
N ILE A 247 -6.90 -19.95 -4.44
CA ILE A 247 -6.26 -20.16 -5.75
C ILE A 247 -7.10 -19.54 -6.87
N ARG A 248 -8.41 -19.77 -6.85
CA ARG A 248 -9.35 -19.23 -7.84
C ARG A 248 -9.38 -17.71 -7.83
N LEU A 249 -9.45 -17.08 -6.66
CA LEU A 249 -9.44 -15.62 -6.53
C LEU A 249 -8.12 -15.01 -6.99
N GLY A 250 -6.99 -15.69 -6.75
CA GLY A 250 -5.66 -15.27 -7.20
C GLY A 250 -5.30 -15.67 -8.62
N THR A 251 -6.22 -16.21 -9.41
CA THR A 251 -5.99 -16.55 -10.83
C THR A 251 -6.04 -15.28 -11.68
N VAL A 252 -5.05 -15.09 -12.55
CA VAL A 252 -4.97 -13.95 -13.46
C VAL A 252 -5.35 -14.44 -14.86
N ASP A 253 -6.51 -14.01 -15.35
CA ASP A 253 -6.99 -14.30 -16.70
C ASP A 253 -7.24 -13.01 -17.51
N ASN A 254 -7.60 -13.16 -18.78
CA ASN A 254 -7.86 -12.03 -19.69
C ASN A 254 -9.19 -11.30 -19.41
N SER A 255 -10.05 -11.83 -18.54
CA SER A 255 -11.30 -11.18 -18.12
C SER A 255 -11.10 -10.23 -16.93
N VAL A 256 -9.93 -10.30 -16.29
CA VAL A 256 -9.52 -9.35 -15.26
C VAL A 256 -9.27 -7.99 -15.90
N ILE A 257 -9.97 -6.97 -15.42
CA ILE A 257 -9.69 -5.56 -15.74
C ILE A 257 -8.21 -5.34 -15.45
N GLN A 258 -7.41 -5.26 -16.52
CA GLN A 258 -6.00 -4.92 -16.40
C GLN A 258 -5.96 -3.55 -15.75
N PRO A 259 -5.25 -3.39 -14.62
CA PRO A 259 -5.12 -2.09 -13.97
C PRO A 259 -4.25 -1.20 -14.85
N PHE A 260 -4.85 -0.54 -15.82
CA PHE A 260 -4.16 0.52 -16.54
C PHE A 260 -4.31 1.79 -15.73
N VAL A 261 -3.42 2.02 -14.77
CA VAL A 261 -3.16 3.39 -14.33
C VAL A 261 -2.34 4.01 -15.47
N SER A 262 -2.96 4.93 -16.21
CA SER A 262 -2.29 5.75 -17.20
C SER A 262 -0.97 6.27 -16.64
N VAL A 263 0.07 5.98 -17.41
CA VAL A 263 1.48 6.36 -17.25
C VAL A 263 1.67 7.89 -17.35
N ALA A 264 0.60 8.69 -17.35
CA ALA A 264 0.65 10.16 -17.45
C ALA A 264 1.23 10.88 -16.21
N ARG A 265 1.72 10.17 -15.19
CA ARG A 265 2.52 10.76 -14.10
C ARG A 265 4.02 10.51 -14.22
N GLU A 266 4.47 9.80 -15.25
CA GLU A 266 5.90 9.70 -15.57
C GLU A 266 6.32 10.93 -16.39
N LYS A 267 6.81 11.98 -15.71
CA LYS A 267 7.91 12.72 -16.33
C LYS A 267 9.06 11.72 -16.42
N GLN A 268 9.38 11.39 -17.66
CA GLN A 268 10.46 10.55 -18.16
C GLN A 268 11.81 10.95 -17.53
N ASP A 269 12.09 10.50 -16.31
CA ASP A 269 13.42 10.55 -15.69
C ASP A 269 13.64 9.42 -14.66
N ASP A 270 12.79 8.39 -14.66
CA ASP A 270 12.73 7.37 -13.61
C ASP A 270 13.26 6.00 -14.09
N LEU A 271 14.44 5.99 -14.70
CA LEU A 271 15.21 4.77 -15.02
C LEU A 271 16.55 4.81 -14.29
N ILE A 272 16.72 4.00 -13.24
CA ILE A 272 18.05 3.68 -12.72
C ILE A 272 18.60 2.54 -13.58
N PHE A 273 19.64 2.84 -14.36
CA PHE A 273 20.43 1.84 -15.06
C PHE A 273 21.55 1.34 -14.15
N THR A 274 21.47 0.09 -13.72
CA THR A 274 22.61 -0.67 -13.21
C THR A 274 22.72 -1.93 -14.04
N GLU A 275 23.87 -2.10 -14.72
CA GLU A 275 24.27 -3.30 -15.49
C GLU A 275 23.11 -4.16 -16.01
N GLY A 276 22.38 -3.63 -16.99
CA GLY A 276 21.47 -4.42 -17.81
C GLY A 276 20.12 -4.82 -17.19
N ARG A 277 19.74 -4.35 -15.98
CA ARG A 277 18.41 -4.65 -15.41
C ARG A 277 17.63 -3.39 -15.05
N ARG A 278 16.43 -3.25 -15.62
CA ARG A 278 15.46 -2.17 -15.33
C ARG A 278 14.74 -2.48 -14.01
N ILE A 279 14.81 -1.58 -13.02
CA ILE A 279 14.08 -1.70 -11.76
C ILE A 279 13.16 -0.48 -11.62
N ARG A 280 11.85 -0.72 -11.51
CA ARG A 280 10.84 0.31 -11.23
C ARG A 280 10.89 0.64 -9.74
N VAL A 281 11.29 1.86 -9.38
CA VAL A 281 11.46 2.26 -7.98
C VAL A 281 10.21 2.97 -7.48
N THR A 282 9.43 2.30 -6.63
CA THR A 282 8.19 2.80 -6.00
C THR A 282 8.41 4.00 -5.06
N HIS A 283 9.64 4.17 -4.59
CA HIS A 283 10.04 5.17 -3.58
C HIS A 283 9.72 6.63 -3.96
N LEU A 284 9.86 6.99 -5.24
CA LEU A 284 9.70 8.38 -5.71
C LEU A 284 8.23 8.85 -5.75
N ARG A 285 7.27 7.91 -5.65
CA ARG A 285 5.84 8.19 -5.86
C ARG A 285 5.15 8.82 -4.65
N VAL A 286 5.67 8.61 -3.44
CA VAL A 286 5.13 9.18 -2.20
C VAL A 286 5.70 10.57 -1.90
N GLU A 287 6.90 10.89 -2.40
CA GLU A 287 7.53 12.22 -2.28
C GLU A 287 6.77 13.34 -3.03
N ARG A 288 5.86 12.97 -3.94
CA ARG A 288 5.12 13.90 -4.83
C ARG A 288 3.63 14.07 -4.52
N SER A 289 3.14 13.77 -3.31
CA SER A 289 1.71 14.04 -2.98
C SER A 289 1.42 15.55 -3.02
N PRO A 290 0.53 16.04 -3.93
CA PRO A 290 0.20 17.46 -4.03
C PRO A 290 -0.46 18.00 -2.76
N LYS A 291 -1.17 17.14 -2.01
CA LYS A 291 -1.79 17.51 -0.73
C LYS A 291 -0.77 17.62 0.40
N LEU A 292 0.16 16.65 0.52
CA LEU A 292 1.27 16.73 1.48
C LEU A 292 2.13 17.96 1.21
N ARG A 293 2.45 18.22 -0.06
CA ARG A 293 3.14 19.42 -0.51
C ARG A 293 2.42 20.68 -0.04
N ARG A 294 1.12 20.82 -0.34
CA ARG A 294 0.32 21.98 0.10
C ARG A 294 0.32 22.16 1.62
N MET A 295 0.10 21.09 2.38
CA MET A 295 0.04 21.15 3.85
C MET A 295 1.41 21.48 4.46
N PHE A 296 2.49 20.89 3.94
CA PHE A 296 3.86 21.15 4.39
C PHE A 296 4.26 22.60 4.11
N PHE A 297 4.09 23.10 2.89
CA PHE A 297 4.42 24.49 2.57
C PHE A 297 3.52 25.49 3.31
N ALA A 298 2.25 25.17 3.59
CA ALA A 298 1.39 25.99 4.45
C ALA A 298 1.87 26.05 5.92
N SER A 299 2.65 25.05 6.37
CA SER A 299 3.23 25.04 7.72
C SER A 299 4.54 25.85 7.84
N LEU A 300 5.16 26.21 6.72
CA LEU A 300 6.43 26.96 6.69
C LEU A 300 6.19 28.48 6.62
N SER A 301 7.08 29.24 7.25
CA SER A 301 7.13 30.70 7.11
C SER A 301 7.68 31.11 5.73
N LEU A 302 7.10 32.14 5.12
CA LEU A 302 7.65 32.76 3.91
C LEU A 302 8.87 33.65 4.24
N PRO A 303 9.84 33.79 3.31
CA PRO A 303 9.92 33.10 2.01
C PRO A 303 10.35 31.64 2.16
N TYR A 304 9.89 30.78 1.24
CA TYR A 304 10.34 29.39 1.22
C TYR A 304 11.77 29.32 0.68
N LEU A 305 12.68 28.76 1.49
CA LEU A 305 14.08 28.58 1.12
C LEU A 305 14.40 27.08 1.01
N CYS A 306 15.28 26.72 0.08
CA CYS A 306 15.87 25.39 0.05
C CYS A 306 16.65 25.15 1.36
N ASP A 307 16.43 24.02 2.02
CA ASP A 307 17.11 23.72 3.27
C ASP A 307 18.62 23.49 3.09
N MET A 308 19.06 23.03 1.90
CA MET A 308 20.47 22.86 1.57
C MET A 308 21.12 24.16 1.11
N CYS A 309 20.74 24.70 -0.05
CA CYS A 309 21.44 25.87 -0.64
C CYS A 309 20.96 27.22 -0.12
N ARG A 310 19.91 27.26 0.74
CA ARG A 310 19.31 28.50 1.30
C ARG A 310 18.80 29.51 0.27
N GLU A 311 18.72 29.15 -1.01
CA GLU A 311 18.17 30.02 -2.05
C GLU A 311 16.63 30.01 -2.07
N SER A 312 16.05 31.18 -2.37
CA SER A 312 14.64 31.35 -2.75
C SER A 312 14.47 31.03 -4.22
N MET A 313 13.55 30.10 -4.53
CA MET A 313 13.26 29.76 -5.93
C MET A 313 12.50 30.88 -6.65
N ASN A 314 11.76 31.71 -5.91
CA ASN A 314 11.02 32.84 -6.48
C ASN A 314 11.98 33.98 -6.87
N ASP A 315 13.09 34.14 -6.15
CA ASP A 315 14.10 35.15 -6.48
C ASP A 315 14.88 34.73 -7.74
N ARG A 316 15.15 33.42 -7.85
CA ARG A 316 15.87 32.84 -8.99
C ARG A 316 15.01 32.66 -10.24
N TYR A 317 13.73 32.35 -10.05
CA TYR A 317 12.74 32.14 -11.11
C TYR A 317 11.42 32.88 -10.79
N PRO A 318 11.36 34.20 -11.05
CA PRO A 318 10.23 35.05 -10.66
C PRO A 318 8.87 34.69 -11.26
N TRP A 319 8.86 33.86 -12.31
CA TRP A 319 7.65 33.37 -12.98
C TRP A 319 7.12 32.05 -12.40
N THR A 320 7.69 31.55 -11.29
CA THR A 320 7.23 30.33 -10.61
C THR A 320 6.70 30.65 -9.22
N ASP A 321 5.59 30.02 -8.82
CA ASP A 321 4.98 30.27 -7.50
C ASP A 321 5.80 29.63 -6.35
N ASN A 322 6.28 28.39 -6.56
CA ASN A 322 7.17 27.65 -5.67
C ASN A 322 7.75 26.41 -6.36
N LEU A 323 9.06 26.42 -6.66
CA LEU A 323 9.77 25.29 -7.29
C LEU A 323 10.42 24.32 -6.30
N LEU A 324 10.32 24.55 -4.98
CA LEU A 324 10.88 23.65 -3.98
C LEU A 324 10.08 22.35 -3.92
N GLU A 325 10.75 21.23 -3.74
CA GLU A 325 10.22 19.88 -3.60
C GLU A 325 10.24 19.46 -2.14
N VAL A 326 9.32 18.58 -1.74
CA VAL A 326 9.30 18.02 -0.39
C VAL A 326 10.19 16.79 -0.38
N HIS A 327 11.25 16.81 0.41
CA HIS A 327 12.14 15.68 0.61
C HIS A 327 11.92 15.06 1.99
N HIS A 328 11.88 13.73 2.03
CA HIS A 328 11.82 13.00 3.29
C HIS A 328 13.25 12.70 3.77
N LEU A 329 13.58 13.15 4.99
CA LEU A 329 14.89 12.85 5.60
C LEU A 329 15.12 11.34 5.80
N LEU A 330 14.03 10.58 5.91
CA LEU A 330 14.05 9.12 5.86
C LEU A 330 13.41 8.65 4.55
N PRO A 331 14.09 7.78 3.79
CA PRO A 331 13.46 7.05 2.71
C PRO A 331 12.16 6.40 3.17
N LEU A 332 11.11 6.54 2.38
CA LEU A 332 9.81 5.89 2.55
C LEU A 332 9.90 4.36 2.48
N SER A 333 10.96 3.84 1.87
CA SER A 333 11.31 2.41 1.83
C SER A 333 12.01 1.93 3.09
N SER A 334 12.47 2.84 3.97
CA SER A 334 13.20 2.44 5.16
C SER A 334 12.28 1.68 6.11
N VAL A 335 12.71 0.48 6.49
CA VAL A 335 12.02 -0.42 7.43
C VAL A 335 11.69 0.30 8.76
N ILE A 336 12.53 1.25 9.18
CA ILE A 336 12.31 2.04 10.40
C ILE A 336 11.10 2.98 10.26
N ARG A 337 10.89 3.59 9.09
CA ARG A 337 9.77 4.51 8.86
C ARG A 337 8.42 3.78 8.82
N LEU A 338 8.43 2.52 8.40
CA LEU A 338 7.24 1.65 8.39
C LEU A 338 6.73 1.30 9.80
N THR A 339 7.58 1.40 10.83
CA THR A 339 7.19 1.15 12.24
C THR A 339 6.55 2.35 12.95
N ARG A 340 6.63 3.56 12.37
CA ARG A 340 6.01 4.77 12.94
C ARG A 340 4.66 5.05 12.29
N THR A 341 3.71 5.46 13.12
CA THR A 341 2.41 5.97 12.70
C THR A 341 2.57 7.30 11.96
N GLY A 342 2.62 7.24 10.62
CA GLY A 342 2.51 8.41 9.75
C GLY A 342 3.80 9.21 9.52
N THR A 343 3.75 10.07 8.50
CA THR A 343 4.79 11.06 8.21
C THR A 343 4.60 12.25 9.15
N SER A 344 5.51 12.47 10.11
CA SER A 344 5.55 13.73 10.86
C SER A 344 6.09 14.83 9.96
N PHE A 345 5.59 16.07 10.07
CA PHE A 345 6.16 17.20 9.35
C PHE A 345 7.64 17.43 9.70
N ASP A 346 8.09 16.98 10.89
CA ASP A 346 9.48 17.08 11.34
C ASP A 346 10.49 16.24 10.53
N ASP A 347 10.00 15.36 9.67
CA ASP A 347 10.82 14.50 8.80
C ASP A 347 10.81 14.97 7.34
N LEU A 348 10.22 16.14 7.08
CA LEU A 348 10.12 16.76 5.76
C LEU A 348 10.96 18.02 5.70
N ILE A 349 11.61 18.23 4.58
CA ILE A 349 12.38 19.45 4.31
C ILE A 349 12.10 19.95 2.88
N PRO A 350 12.11 21.27 2.65
CA PRO A 350 12.01 21.82 1.31
C PRO A 350 13.38 21.81 0.61
N LEU A 351 13.50 21.19 -0.55
CA LEU A 351 14.73 21.22 -1.36
C LEU A 351 14.46 21.74 -2.77
N CYS A 352 15.38 22.50 -3.36
CA CYS A 352 15.27 22.78 -4.79
C CYS A 352 15.54 21.51 -5.62
N PRO A 353 15.09 21.43 -6.88
CA PRO A 353 15.28 20.23 -7.71
C PRO A 353 16.75 19.79 -7.82
N ASN A 354 17.68 20.75 -7.82
CA ASN A 354 19.12 20.47 -7.88
C ASN A 354 19.63 19.83 -6.57
N CYS A 355 19.32 20.44 -5.42
CA CYS A 355 19.71 19.92 -4.11
C CYS A 355 19.05 18.57 -3.82
N HIS A 356 17.78 18.42 -4.21
CA HIS A 356 17.05 17.17 -4.03
C HIS A 356 17.72 16.02 -4.80
N LYS A 357 18.09 16.24 -6.06
CA LYS A 357 18.84 15.25 -6.85
C LYS A 357 20.25 15.01 -6.29
N ALA A 358 20.93 16.06 -5.85
CA ALA A 358 22.29 15.97 -5.29
C ALA A 358 22.33 15.14 -4.00
N VAL A 359 21.39 15.34 -3.08
CA VAL A 359 21.36 14.59 -1.81
C VAL A 359 21.08 13.11 -2.00
N HIS A 360 20.19 12.74 -2.92
CA HIS A 360 19.96 11.34 -3.29
C HIS A 360 21.21 10.69 -3.91
N ASN A 361 22.01 11.45 -4.67
CA ASN A 361 23.30 10.95 -5.18
C ASN A 361 24.32 10.73 -4.05
N TYR A 362 24.32 11.62 -3.06
CA TYR A 362 25.16 11.50 -1.87
C TYR A 362 24.80 10.24 -1.07
N TYR A 363 23.51 10.02 -0.79
CA TYR A 363 23.02 8.81 -0.10
C TYR A 363 23.47 7.53 -0.79
N ARG A 364 23.34 7.44 -2.13
CA ARG A 364 23.79 6.26 -2.88
C ARG A 364 25.29 6.00 -2.73
N THR A 365 26.08 7.06 -2.71
CA THR A 365 27.54 6.95 -2.56
C THR A 365 27.88 6.51 -1.14
N TRP A 366 27.26 7.12 -0.14
CA TRP A 366 27.45 6.81 1.27
C TRP A 366 27.06 5.36 1.60
N LEU A 367 25.84 4.94 1.22
CA LEU A 367 25.34 3.57 1.45
C LEU A 367 26.24 2.50 0.81
N ARG A 368 26.78 2.78 -0.39
CA ARG A 368 27.73 1.89 -1.06
C ARG A 368 29.06 1.78 -0.30
N THR A 369 29.57 2.90 0.22
CA THR A 369 30.80 2.92 1.04
C THR A 369 30.61 2.13 2.33
N GLU A 370 29.49 2.33 3.01
CA GLU A 370 29.13 1.63 4.25
C GLU A 370 28.64 0.20 4.03
N ARG A 371 28.53 -0.25 2.77
CA ARG A 371 27.99 -1.56 2.36
C ARG A 371 26.60 -1.84 2.94
N GLN A 372 25.80 -0.81 3.10
CA GLN A 372 24.42 -0.87 3.57
C GLN A 372 23.45 -0.80 2.39
N ARG A 373 22.30 -1.47 2.50
CA ARG A 373 21.23 -1.40 1.48
C ARG A 373 20.31 -0.20 1.67
N ASP A 374 20.12 0.24 2.92
CA ASP A 374 19.32 1.40 3.32
C ASP A 374 19.76 1.83 4.73
N PHE A 375 19.30 2.99 5.21
CA PHE A 375 19.58 3.49 6.56
C PHE A 375 18.95 2.59 7.63
N SER A 376 19.74 2.33 8.67
CA SER A 376 19.45 1.52 9.85
C SER A 376 18.73 2.29 10.95
N THR A 377 18.81 3.63 10.99
CA THR A 377 18.04 4.46 11.94
C THR A 377 17.68 5.84 11.39
N ILE A 378 16.71 6.52 12.01
CA ILE A 378 16.40 7.93 11.73
C ILE A 378 17.56 8.87 12.06
N ILE A 379 18.32 8.53 13.10
CA ILE A 379 19.45 9.33 13.55
C ILE A 379 20.55 9.28 12.50
N GLU A 380 20.82 8.10 11.95
CA GLU A 380 21.75 7.90 10.84
C GLU A 380 21.30 8.66 9.59
N ALA A 381 20.04 8.50 9.16
CA ALA A 381 19.54 9.22 7.98
C ALA A 381 19.64 10.75 8.13
N LYS A 382 19.32 11.28 9.32
CA LYS A 382 19.48 12.72 9.64
C LYS A 382 20.95 13.14 9.70
N SER A 383 21.84 12.29 10.24
CA SER A 383 23.29 12.54 10.27
C SER A 383 23.83 12.65 8.85
N VAL A 384 23.53 11.66 8.00
CA VAL A 384 24.02 11.60 6.61
C VAL A 384 23.46 12.76 5.77
N TYR A 385 22.20 13.15 6.00
CA TYR A 385 21.65 14.37 5.40
C TYR A 385 22.43 15.62 5.82
N ASN A 386 22.70 15.78 7.13
CA ASN A 386 23.44 16.92 7.65
C ASN A 386 24.89 16.95 7.15
N GLU A 387 25.55 15.80 7.05
CA GLU A 387 26.89 15.68 6.44
C GLU A 387 26.88 16.13 4.98
N ALA A 388 25.88 15.71 4.20
CA ALA A 388 25.71 16.16 2.81
C ALA A 388 25.51 17.67 2.72
N LYS A 389 24.75 18.23 3.66
CA LYS A 389 24.47 19.66 3.76
C LYS A 389 25.70 20.47 4.13
N GLU A 390 26.48 20.02 5.11
CA GLU A 390 27.74 20.66 5.53
C GLU A 390 28.78 20.68 4.41
N GLN A 391 28.80 19.65 3.55
CA GLN A 391 29.68 19.62 2.38
C GLN A 391 29.28 20.60 1.26
N MET A 392 28.05 21.13 1.30
CA MET A 392 27.59 22.16 0.36
C MET A 392 27.95 23.59 0.81
N GLY A 393 28.31 23.80 2.08
CA GLY A 393 28.66 25.10 2.65
C GLY A 393 28.04 25.35 4.02
#